data_AF-A0A6B9VEM9-F1
#
_entry.id   AF-A0A6B9VEM9-F1
#
_cell.length_a   1.000
_cell.length_b   1.000
_cell.length_c   1.000
_cell.angle_alpha   90.00
_cell.angle_beta   90.00
_cell.angle_gamma   90.00
#
_symmetry.space_group_name_H-M   'P 1'
#
loop_
_entity.id
_entity.type
_entity.pdbx_description
1 polymer ?
#
loop_
_entity_poly.entity_id
_entity_poly.type
_entity_poly.pdbx_seq_one_letter_code
_entity_poly.pdbx_strand_id
1 'polypeptide(L)'
;MNACRYRIEQFAWDAYNLAQTLADILAEKIGEEKSKFFRENCLPTTCYLRMNRYPPFPMASPSQVHGLIPHTDSSFLTILLLQDQVRGLQLIKDGKWIAVKPNPHALTINIGDLFQAWSNGVYKSVEHRVVTN
;
A
#
# COMPACT_ATOMS: atom_id res chain seq x y z
N MET A 1 26.20 12.82 -7.82
CA MET A 1 25.01 12.30 -7.10
C MET A 1 24.61 10.98 -7.73
N ASN A 2 24.39 9.92 -6.94
CA ASN A 2 23.97 8.63 -7.46
C ASN A 2 22.52 8.72 -7.97
N ALA A 3 22.32 8.49 -9.28
CA ALA A 3 21.02 8.64 -9.94
C ALA A 3 19.90 7.82 -9.27
N CYS A 4 20.23 6.64 -8.71
CA CYS A 4 19.28 5.81 -7.97
C CYS A 4 18.77 6.49 -6.70
N ARG A 5 19.68 7.02 -5.86
CA ARG A 5 19.30 7.72 -4.62
C ARG A 5 18.37 8.89 -4.91
N TYR A 6 18.74 9.73 -5.87
CA TYR A 6 17.93 10.89 -6.26
C TYR A 6 16.52 10.51 -6.71
N ARG A 7 16.37 9.44 -7.50
CA ARG A 7 15.05 8.96 -7.95
C ARG A 7 14.22 8.40 -6.79
N ILE A 8 14.84 7.70 -5.85
CA ILE A 8 14.16 7.17 -4.66
C ILE A 8 13.69 8.32 -3.77
N GLU A 9 14.54 9.32 -3.51
CA GLU A 9 14.21 10.50 -2.73
C GLU A 9 13.05 11.28 -3.37
N GLN A 10 13.09 11.48 -4.68
CA GLN A 10 12.01 12.14 -5.42
C GLN A 10 10.70 11.36 -5.32
N PHE A 11 10.73 10.05 -5.57
CA PHE A 11 9.54 9.20 -5.48
C PHE A 11 8.95 9.20 -4.06
N ALA A 12 9.79 9.12 -3.03
CA ALA A 12 9.34 9.15 -1.64
C ALA A 12 8.65 10.48 -1.30
N TRP A 13 9.18 11.60 -1.80
CA TRP A 13 8.57 12.92 -1.62
C TRP A 13 7.22 13.05 -2.33
N ASP A 14 7.13 12.58 -3.57
CA ASP A 14 5.89 12.62 -4.35
C ASP A 14 4.81 11.71 -3.72
N ALA A 15 5.20 10.51 -3.27
CA ALA A 15 4.32 9.59 -2.56
C ALA A 15 3.85 10.16 -1.21
N TYR A 16 4.73 10.84 -0.47
CA TYR A 16 4.36 11.53 0.77
C TYR A 16 3.28 12.60 0.54
N ASN A 17 3.47 13.48 -0.45
CA ASN A 17 2.49 14.52 -0.75
C ASN A 17 1.14 13.92 -1.19
N LEU A 18 1.19 12.86 -2.02
CA LEU A 18 -0.01 12.13 -2.41
C LEU A 18 -0.72 11.51 -1.22
N ALA A 19 0.01 10.89 -0.28
CA ALA A 19 -0.56 10.31 0.93
C ALA A 19 -1.27 11.37 1.78
N GLN A 20 -0.68 12.56 1.95
CA GLN A 20 -1.32 13.66 2.69
C GLN A 20 -2.62 14.12 2.01
N THR A 21 -2.61 14.31 0.69
CA THR A 21 -3.83 14.68 -0.04
C THR A 21 -4.93 13.62 0.07
N LEU A 22 -4.58 12.34 -0.05
CA LEU A 22 -5.54 11.26 0.07
C LEU A 22 -6.10 11.16 1.50
N ALA A 23 -5.25 11.31 2.51
CA ALA A 23 -5.69 11.28 3.90
C ALA A 23 -6.66 12.43 4.22
N ASP A 24 -6.36 13.65 3.78
CA ASP A 24 -7.24 14.83 3.93
C ASP A 24 -8.60 14.58 3.25
N ILE A 25 -8.62 14.07 2.02
CA ILE A 25 -9.87 13.76 1.29
C ILE A 25 -10.68 12.69 2.02
N LEU A 26 -10.03 11.62 2.50
CA LEU A 26 -10.72 10.53 3.21
C LEU A 26 -11.28 11.00 4.57
N ALA A 27 -10.59 11.93 5.23
CA ALA A 27 -11.02 12.58 6.46
C ALA A 27 -12.23 13.47 6.25
N GLU A 28 -12.20 14.34 5.23
CA GLU A 28 -13.33 15.19 4.84
C GLU A 28 -14.59 14.35 4.61
N LYS A 29 -14.47 13.19 3.95
CA LYS A 29 -15.60 12.29 3.69
C LYS A 29 -16.28 11.73 4.93
N ILE A 30 -15.60 11.73 6.08
CA ILE A 30 -16.17 11.27 7.36
C ILE A 30 -16.47 12.42 8.32
N GLY A 31 -16.44 13.67 7.83
CA GLY A 31 -16.78 14.87 8.60
C GLY A 31 -15.60 15.57 9.28
N GLU A 32 -14.37 15.16 9.01
CA GLU A 32 -13.14 15.71 9.61
C GLU A 32 -12.53 16.84 8.75
N GLU A 33 -13.35 17.73 8.21
CA GLU A 33 -13.01 18.68 7.12
C GLU A 33 -11.95 19.74 7.44
N LYS A 34 -11.59 19.92 8.72
CA LYS A 34 -10.60 20.92 9.16
C LYS A 34 -9.45 20.31 9.94
N SER A 35 -9.33 19.00 9.90
CA SER A 35 -8.30 18.30 10.66
C SER A 35 -6.93 18.54 10.07
N LYS A 36 -6.00 19.12 10.85
CA LYS A 36 -4.57 19.16 10.52
C LYS A 36 -3.84 17.89 10.95
N PHE A 37 -4.59 16.88 11.41
CA PHE A 37 -4.05 15.70 12.06
C PHE A 37 -2.96 15.01 11.24
N PHE A 38 -3.20 14.73 9.96
CA PHE A 38 -2.22 14.05 9.11
C PHE A 38 -1.00 14.91 8.83
N ARG A 39 -1.16 16.22 8.67
CA ARG A 39 -0.04 17.16 8.48
C ARG A 39 0.85 17.26 9.72
N GLU A 40 0.27 17.13 10.91
CA GLU A 40 0.98 17.24 12.18
C GLU A 40 1.59 15.90 12.65
N ASN A 41 0.98 14.77 12.29
CA ASN A 41 1.36 13.45 12.81
C ASN A 41 1.98 12.51 11.76
N CYS A 42 1.63 12.65 10.49
CA CYS A 42 2.24 11.89 9.39
C CYS A 42 3.34 12.74 8.75
N LEU A 43 4.48 12.88 9.43
CA LEU A 43 5.63 13.63 8.93
C LEU A 43 6.41 12.82 7.88
N PRO A 44 7.19 13.45 7.00
CA PRO A 44 8.01 12.74 6.01
C PRO A 44 8.93 11.66 6.62
N THR A 45 9.40 11.89 7.85
CA THR A 45 10.27 10.96 8.60
C THR A 45 9.55 9.69 9.07
N THR A 46 8.22 9.68 9.05
CA THR A 46 7.40 8.52 9.42
C THR A 46 7.10 7.60 8.23
N CYS A 47 7.44 8.04 7.02
CA CYS A 47 7.29 7.25 5.80
C CYS A 47 8.51 6.35 5.59
N TYR A 48 8.28 5.12 5.13
CA TYR A 48 9.34 4.22 4.69
C TYR A 48 8.99 3.59 3.34
N LEU A 49 10.02 3.24 2.56
CA LEU A 49 9.88 2.59 1.27
C LEU A 49 10.27 1.11 1.40
N ARG A 50 9.41 0.22 0.92
CA ARG A 50 9.69 -1.21 0.80
C ARG A 50 9.77 -1.60 -0.66
N MET A 51 10.95 -2.03 -1.11
CA MET A 51 11.16 -2.57 -2.46
C MET A 51 11.18 -4.11 -2.39
N ASN A 52 10.19 -4.75 -3.01
CA ASN A 52 10.10 -6.21 -3.03
C ASN A 52 10.43 -6.74 -4.43
N ARG A 53 11.23 -7.80 -4.50
CA ARG A 53 11.48 -8.57 -5.71
C ARG A 53 11.21 -10.04 -5.44
N TYR A 54 10.23 -10.61 -6.12
CA TYR A 54 9.85 -12.01 -5.99
C TYR A 54 10.40 -12.80 -7.18
N PRO A 55 11.43 -13.66 -7.00
CA PRO A 55 11.95 -14.46 -8.08
C PRO A 55 10.95 -15.57 -8.48
N PRO A 56 10.96 -16.02 -9.75
CA PRO A 56 10.17 -17.18 -10.18
C PRO A 56 10.53 -18.43 -9.36
N PHE A 57 9.53 -19.23 -9.00
CA PHE A 57 9.71 -20.44 -8.20
C PHE A 57 9.51 -21.71 -9.05
N PRO A 58 10.46 -22.66 -9.05
CA PRO A 58 10.47 -23.78 -10.00
C PRO A 58 9.48 -24.93 -9.72
N MET A 59 8.72 -24.93 -8.60
CA MET A 59 7.83 -26.05 -8.24
C MET A 59 6.35 -25.77 -8.56
N ALA A 60 5.69 -26.80 -9.08
CA ALA A 60 4.43 -26.79 -9.85
C ALA A 60 3.11 -26.46 -9.10
N SER A 61 3.14 -25.79 -7.95
CA SER A 61 1.92 -25.23 -7.35
C SER A 61 2.13 -23.79 -6.88
N PRO A 62 1.84 -22.80 -7.74
CA PRO A 62 1.87 -21.37 -7.40
C PRO A 62 0.99 -20.99 -6.21
N SER A 63 0.04 -21.87 -5.83
CA SER A 63 -0.91 -21.63 -4.75
C SER A 63 -0.39 -21.93 -3.34
N GLN A 64 0.74 -22.63 -3.20
CA GLN A 64 1.30 -23.04 -1.90
C GLN A 64 2.48 -22.19 -1.43
N VAL A 65 3.06 -21.37 -2.32
CA VAL A 65 4.26 -20.57 -2.01
C VAL A 65 3.89 -19.10 -1.93
N HIS A 66 4.07 -18.53 -0.74
CA HIS A 66 3.87 -17.12 -0.48
C HIS A 66 5.17 -16.36 -0.75
N GLY A 67 5.12 -15.37 -1.64
CA GLY A 67 6.15 -14.35 -1.74
C GLY A 67 6.09 -13.42 -0.54
N LEU A 68 4.86 -13.12 -0.09
CA LEU A 68 4.59 -12.43 1.17
C LEU A 68 3.35 -13.06 1.81
N ILE A 69 3.48 -13.47 3.06
CA ILE A 69 2.40 -14.11 3.82
C ILE A 69 1.19 -13.17 3.97
N PRO A 70 -0.03 -13.71 4.22
CA PRO A 70 -1.19 -12.90 4.59
C PRO A 70 -0.87 -11.95 5.76
N HIS A 71 -1.17 -10.67 5.58
CA HIS A 71 -0.99 -9.63 6.59
C HIS A 71 -1.85 -8.39 6.27
N THR A 72 -1.98 -7.51 7.26
CA THR A 72 -2.41 -6.12 7.10
C THR A 72 -1.20 -5.18 7.18
N ASP A 73 -1.36 -3.96 6.68
CA ASP A 73 -0.33 -2.93 6.82
C ASP A 73 -0.57 -2.11 8.09
N SER A 74 0.45 -1.95 8.92
CA SER A 74 0.34 -1.15 10.16
C SER A 74 0.39 0.37 9.92
N SER A 75 0.44 0.84 8.68
CA SER A 75 0.53 2.27 8.32
C SER A 75 -0.84 2.95 8.34
N PHE A 76 -0.89 4.25 8.01
CA PHE A 76 -2.15 4.92 7.65
C PHE A 76 -2.58 4.55 6.22
N LEU A 77 -1.67 4.75 5.26
CA LEU A 77 -1.88 4.46 3.85
C LEU A 77 -0.65 3.75 3.29
N THR A 78 -0.88 2.79 2.41
CA THR A 78 0.15 2.18 1.57
C THR A 78 -0.10 2.60 0.12
N ILE A 79 0.92 3.17 -0.51
CA ILE A 79 0.93 3.51 -1.94
C ILE A 79 1.83 2.53 -2.67
N LEU A 80 1.22 1.64 -3.45
CA LEU A 80 1.89 0.53 -4.08
C LEU A 80 1.96 0.72 -5.59
N LEU A 81 3.19 0.74 -6.11
CA LEU A 81 3.48 0.62 -7.54
C LEU A 81 3.67 -0.85 -7.90
N LEU A 82 2.81 -1.38 -8.76
CA LEU A 82 2.95 -2.72 -9.34
C LEU A 82 3.60 -2.59 -10.73
N GLN A 83 4.91 -2.82 -10.81
CA GLN A 83 5.65 -2.66 -12.06
C GLN A 83 5.49 -3.84 -13.03
N ASP A 84 5.22 -5.03 -12.49
CA ASP A 84 5.26 -6.26 -13.27
C ASP A 84 3.85 -6.62 -13.75
N GLN A 85 3.74 -7.16 -14.98
CA GLN A 85 2.48 -7.75 -15.49
C GLN A 85 2.09 -9.05 -14.76
N VAL A 86 2.92 -9.49 -13.82
CA VAL A 86 2.71 -10.70 -13.02
C VAL A 86 1.68 -10.43 -11.93
N ARG A 87 0.61 -11.22 -11.92
CA ARG A 87 -0.49 -11.11 -10.94
C ARG A 87 -0.12 -11.83 -9.62
N GLY A 88 0.74 -11.21 -8.82
CA GLY A 88 1.14 -11.75 -7.52
C GLY A 88 0.28 -11.29 -6.34
N LEU A 89 -0.19 -10.02 -6.36
CA LEU A 89 -0.94 -9.44 -5.25
C LEU A 89 -2.37 -9.99 -5.18
N GLN A 90 -2.78 -10.44 -3.99
CA GLN A 90 -4.13 -10.88 -3.69
C GLN A 90 -4.63 -10.21 -2.40
N LEU A 91 -5.90 -9.81 -2.39
CA LEU A 91 -6.59 -9.27 -1.20
C LEU A 91 -7.72 -10.21 -0.79
N ILE A 92 -8.07 -10.23 0.50
CA ILE A 92 -9.23 -10.99 0.97
C ILE A 92 -10.50 -10.14 0.91
N LYS A 93 -11.56 -10.69 0.34
CA LYS A 93 -12.90 -10.10 0.34
C LYS A 93 -13.94 -11.20 0.43
N ASP A 94 -14.88 -11.07 1.37
CA ASP A 94 -15.95 -12.05 1.61
C ASP A 94 -15.42 -13.49 1.78
N GLY A 95 -14.30 -13.63 2.50
CA GLY A 95 -13.61 -14.90 2.75
C GLY A 95 -12.87 -15.50 1.54
N LYS A 96 -12.77 -14.76 0.43
CA LYS A 96 -12.13 -15.22 -0.81
C LYS A 96 -10.94 -14.34 -1.19
N TRP A 97 -9.87 -14.97 -1.64
CA TRP A 97 -8.71 -14.27 -2.20
C TRP A 97 -9.03 -13.77 -3.62
N ILE A 98 -8.88 -12.47 -3.85
CA ILE A 98 -9.10 -11.80 -5.12
C ILE A 98 -7.77 -11.27 -5.65
N ALA A 99 -7.40 -11.67 -6.87
CA ALA A 99 -6.17 -11.21 -7.51
C ALA A 99 -6.32 -9.77 -8.04
N VAL A 100 -5.45 -8.88 -7.56
CA VAL A 100 -5.34 -7.51 -8.07
C VAL A 100 -4.71 -7.55 -9.45
N LYS A 101 -5.33 -6.89 -10.43
CA LYS A 101 -4.78 -6.78 -11.78
C LYS A 101 -3.77 -5.62 -11.81
N PRO A 102 -2.49 -5.86 -12.14
CA PRO A 102 -1.53 -4.77 -12.33
C PRO A 102 -2.04 -3.80 -13.40
N ASN A 103 -1.87 -2.50 -13.13
CA ASN A 103 -2.12 -1.44 -14.09
C ASN A 103 -0.88 -0.54 -14.14
N PRO A 104 -0.12 -0.52 -15.25
CA PRO A 104 1.13 0.24 -15.35
C PRO A 104 0.93 1.76 -15.27
N HIS A 105 -0.31 2.24 -15.36
CA HIS A 105 -0.68 3.65 -15.30
C HIS A 105 -1.39 4.03 -14.00
N ALA A 106 -1.46 3.13 -13.01
CA ALA A 106 -2.12 3.40 -11.73
C ALA A 106 -1.32 2.91 -10.53
N LEU A 107 -1.52 3.59 -9.42
CA LEU A 107 -1.05 3.18 -8.10
C LEU A 107 -2.18 2.45 -7.38
N THR A 108 -1.85 1.40 -6.65
CA THR A 108 -2.80 0.74 -5.74
C THR A 108 -2.67 1.39 -4.36
N ILE A 109 -3.79 1.83 -3.80
CA ILE A 109 -3.84 2.45 -2.47
C ILE A 109 -4.54 1.49 -1.51
N ASN A 110 -3.88 1.15 -0.41
CA ASN A 110 -4.48 0.37 0.68
C ASN A 110 -4.60 1.23 1.95
N ILE A 111 -5.70 1.03 2.67
CA ILE A 111 -5.91 1.53 4.03
C ILE A 111 -5.14 0.61 4.98
N GLY A 112 -4.36 1.19 5.90
CA GLY A 112 -3.69 0.43 6.96
C GLY A 112 -4.41 0.52 8.31
N ASP A 113 -3.87 -0.21 9.28
CA ASP A 113 -4.48 -0.42 10.59
C ASP A 113 -4.63 0.89 11.38
N LEU A 114 -3.68 1.82 11.26
CA LEU A 114 -3.76 3.12 11.93
C LEU A 114 -4.90 3.97 11.39
N PHE A 115 -5.15 3.95 10.09
CA PHE A 115 -6.26 4.71 9.49
C PHE A 115 -7.61 4.07 9.82
N GLN A 116 -7.67 2.74 9.86
CA GLN A 116 -8.86 2.03 10.35
C GLN A 116 -9.17 2.43 11.80
N ALA A 117 -8.17 2.43 12.69
CA ALA A 117 -8.36 2.82 14.09
C ALA A 117 -8.78 4.29 14.22
N TRP A 118 -8.07 5.20 13.53
CA TRP A 118 -8.33 6.63 13.55
C TRP A 118 -9.75 6.98 13.02
N SER A 119 -10.18 6.33 11.94
CA SER A 119 -11.51 6.53 11.36
C SER A 119 -12.63 5.79 12.10
N ASN A 120 -12.37 5.26 13.30
CA ASN A 120 -13.30 4.46 14.09
C ASN A 120 -13.93 3.29 13.28
N GLY A 121 -13.11 2.66 12.44
CA GLY A 121 -13.50 1.53 11.62
C GLY A 121 -14.36 1.86 10.39
N VAL A 122 -14.54 3.13 10.02
CA VAL A 122 -15.24 3.49 8.77
C VAL A 122 -14.50 2.95 7.55
N TYR A 123 -13.18 3.15 7.50
CA TYR A 123 -12.32 2.54 6.48
C TYR A 123 -11.71 1.24 7.02
N LYS A 124 -11.58 0.24 6.15
CA LYS A 124 -11.11 -1.10 6.53
C LYS A 124 -9.71 -1.38 6.00
N SER A 125 -8.83 -1.78 6.91
CA SER A 125 -7.57 -2.42 6.59
C SER A 125 -7.84 -3.84 6.11
N VAL A 126 -7.34 -4.17 4.92
CA VAL A 126 -7.67 -5.43 4.25
C VAL A 126 -6.45 -6.34 4.26
N GLU A 127 -6.66 -7.58 4.71
CA GLU A 127 -5.62 -8.60 4.65
C GLU A 127 -5.27 -8.89 3.19
N HIS A 128 -3.98 -8.89 2.90
CA HIS A 128 -3.46 -9.11 1.57
C HIS A 128 -2.18 -9.97 1.62
N ARG A 129 -1.86 -10.59 0.50
CA ARG A 129 -0.70 -11.48 0.34
C ARG A 129 -0.11 -11.35 -1.06
N VAL A 130 1.11 -11.87 -1.22
CA VAL A 130 1.71 -12.05 -2.54
C VAL A 130 1.95 -13.53 -2.76
N VAL A 131 1.45 -14.07 -3.87
CA VAL A 131 1.77 -15.42 -4.35
C VAL A 131 2.89 -15.35 -5.39
N THR A 132 3.78 -16.33 -5.39
CA THR A 132 4.85 -16.43 -6.40
C THR A 132 4.35 -17.15 -7.64
N ASN A 133 4.98 -16.88 -8.77
CA ASN A 133 4.78 -17.55 -10.05
C ASN A 133 5.86 -18.58 -10.35
#